data_AF-A0A843INT8-F1
#
_entry.id   AF-A0A843INT8-F1
#
_cell.length_a   1.000
_cell.length_b   1.000
_cell.length_c   1.000
_cell.angle_alpha   90.00
_cell.angle_beta   90.00
_cell.angle_gamma   90.00
#
_symmetry.space_group_name_H-M   'P 1'
#
loop_
_entity.id
_entity.type
_entity.pdbx_description
1 polymer ?
#
loop_
_entity_poly.entity_id
_entity_poly.type
_entity_poly.pdbx_seq_one_letter_code
_entity_poly.pdbx_strand_id
1 'polypeptide(L)'
;TIPSLLRKVRVNGYDNFVSSEYFAQSADAHFVLGNITAGDYSVPTADGAEKTYAASLQRLSRVVCSDLSEIGESGAKEIAAAFVKEQTYLILGEVRRIMKDTDSKSIIAAGIGSHILTKLFADGNIPCTDLNADAGIFADALPAHAVMEAAKRTGIF
;
A
#
# COMPACT_ATOMS: atom_id res chain seq x y z
N THR A 1 -6.82 5.81 -4.60
CA THR A 1 -6.14 7.12 -4.62
C THR A 1 -6.07 7.63 -3.19
N ILE A 2 -5.28 8.65 -2.83
CA ILE A 2 -5.30 9.15 -1.43
C ILE A 2 -6.71 9.46 -0.89
N PRO A 3 -7.60 10.14 -1.63
CA PRO A 3 -8.96 10.42 -1.15
C PRO A 3 -9.87 9.19 -0.98
N SER A 4 -9.48 8.00 -1.45
CA SER A 4 -10.30 6.80 -1.27
C SER A 4 -10.31 6.29 0.17
N LEU A 5 -9.32 6.68 0.98
CA LEU A 5 -9.22 6.30 2.39
C LEU A 5 -9.15 7.51 3.33
N LEU A 6 -8.71 8.67 2.83
CA LEU A 6 -8.48 9.86 3.64
C LEU A 6 -9.45 10.97 3.28
N ARG A 7 -10.30 11.39 4.22
CA ARG A 7 -11.24 12.52 4.05
C ARG A 7 -10.77 13.80 4.73
N LYS A 8 -9.98 13.65 5.80
CA LYS A 8 -9.34 14.73 6.55
C LYS A 8 -7.95 14.29 6.98
N VAL A 9 -7.05 15.23 7.15
CA VAL A 9 -5.70 14.98 7.63
C VAL A 9 -5.15 16.19 8.39
N ARG A 10 -4.38 15.94 9.44
CA ARG A 10 -3.68 16.99 10.17
C ARG A 10 -2.32 17.22 9.51
N VAL A 11 -2.07 18.45 9.06
CA VAL A 11 -0.83 18.87 8.40
C VAL A 11 -0.28 20.08 9.13
N ASN A 12 0.98 20.02 9.58
CA ASN A 12 1.66 21.06 10.36
C ASN A 12 0.82 21.57 11.55
N GLY A 13 0.06 20.66 12.18
CA GLY A 13 -0.80 20.98 13.32
C GLY A 13 -2.20 21.51 12.98
N TYR A 14 -2.57 21.63 11.71
CA TYR A 14 -3.89 22.10 11.27
C TYR A 14 -4.71 20.98 10.63
N ASP A 15 -5.99 20.90 10.93
CA ASP A 15 -6.88 19.92 10.31
C ASP A 15 -7.34 20.42 8.95
N ASN A 16 -7.05 19.64 7.91
CA ASN A 16 -7.35 19.95 6.52
C ASN A 16 -8.32 18.91 5.93
N PHE A 17 -9.21 19.35 5.05
CA PHE A 17 -9.97 18.44 4.20
C PHE A 17 -9.10 17.98 3.04
N VAL A 18 -9.33 16.74 2.60
CA VAL A 18 -8.67 16.17 1.44
C VAL A 18 -9.51 16.42 0.19
N SER A 19 -8.89 16.94 -0.87
CA SER A 19 -9.48 17.08 -2.20
C SER A 19 -9.91 15.72 -2.75
N SER A 20 -11.05 15.66 -3.43
CA SER A 20 -11.51 14.45 -4.13
C SER A 20 -10.76 14.18 -5.44
N GLU A 21 -9.97 15.14 -5.92
CA GLU A 21 -9.23 15.00 -7.18
C GLU A 21 -8.11 13.95 -7.11
N TYR A 22 -7.77 13.41 -8.28
CA TYR A 22 -6.69 12.43 -8.40
C TYR A 22 -5.33 13.13 -8.47
N PHE A 23 -4.85 13.65 -7.33
CA PHE A 23 -3.51 14.24 -7.24
C PHE A 23 -2.43 13.26 -6.82
N ALA A 24 -2.75 12.30 -5.96
CA ALA A 24 -1.79 11.32 -5.45
C ALA A 24 -2.43 9.93 -5.26
N GLN A 25 -1.58 8.91 -5.25
CA GLN A 25 -1.93 7.51 -5.07
C GLN A 25 -1.13 6.86 -3.94
N SER A 26 -1.50 5.61 -3.59
CA SER A 26 -0.81 4.84 -2.56
C SER A 26 0.68 4.68 -2.85
N ALA A 27 1.08 4.55 -4.12
CA ALA A 27 2.48 4.47 -4.51
C ALA A 27 3.28 5.71 -4.06
N ASP A 28 2.72 6.92 -4.16
CA ASP A 28 3.39 8.13 -3.66
C ASP A 28 3.61 8.06 -2.14
N ALA A 29 2.58 7.69 -1.39
CA ALA A 29 2.65 7.58 0.07
C ALA A 29 3.64 6.50 0.53
N HIS A 30 3.57 5.30 -0.05
CA HIS A 30 4.50 4.23 0.29
C HIS A 30 5.93 4.56 -0.13
N PHE A 31 6.14 5.23 -1.26
CA PHE A 31 7.47 5.57 -1.74
C PHE A 31 8.14 6.61 -0.83
N VAL A 32 7.45 7.70 -0.46
CA VAL A 32 8.04 8.73 0.44
C VAL A 32 8.26 8.23 1.87
N LEU A 33 7.53 7.20 2.29
CA LEU A 33 7.75 6.54 3.58
C LEU A 33 8.79 5.40 3.51
N GLY A 34 9.34 5.10 2.33
CA GLY A 34 10.33 4.04 2.13
C GLY A 34 9.78 2.62 2.23
N ASN A 35 8.46 2.44 2.11
CA ASN A 35 7.81 1.12 2.10
C ASN A 35 8.00 0.38 0.78
N ILE A 36 8.21 1.13 -0.31
CA ILE A 36 8.49 0.60 -1.64
C ILE A 36 9.70 1.35 -2.22
N THR A 37 10.39 0.71 -3.16
CA THR A 37 11.49 1.32 -3.91
C THR A 37 10.96 2.04 -5.15
N ALA A 38 11.85 2.75 -5.86
CA ALA A 38 11.51 3.35 -7.15
C ALA A 38 11.14 2.27 -8.21
N GLY A 39 11.75 1.09 -8.13
CA GLY A 39 11.45 -0.04 -9.03
C GLY A 39 10.06 -0.63 -8.81
N ASP A 40 9.58 -0.61 -7.57
CA ASP A 40 8.24 -1.08 -7.20
C ASP A 40 7.14 -0.08 -7.61
N TYR A 41 7.48 1.19 -7.86
CA TYR A 41 6.55 2.18 -8.41
C TYR A 41 6.32 1.91 -9.90
N SER A 42 5.56 0.87 -10.22
CA SER A 42 5.38 0.38 -11.60
C SER A 42 4.31 1.13 -12.40
N VAL A 43 3.36 1.79 -11.74
CA VAL A 43 2.20 2.45 -12.39
C VAL A 43 2.48 3.89 -12.83
N PRO A 44 1.76 4.45 -13.82
CA PRO A 44 1.83 5.89 -14.14
C PRO A 44 1.48 6.78 -12.94
N THR A 45 2.11 7.94 -12.86
CA THR A 45 1.82 8.97 -11.86
C THR A 45 0.53 9.71 -12.21
N ALA A 46 -0.13 10.29 -11.21
CA ALA A 46 -1.42 10.95 -11.40
C ALA A 46 -1.33 12.20 -12.30
N ASP A 47 -0.18 12.86 -12.29
CA ASP A 47 0.13 14.07 -13.06
C ASP A 47 1.01 13.80 -14.30
N GLY A 48 1.35 12.54 -14.58
CA GLY A 48 2.26 12.16 -15.66
C GLY A 48 3.72 12.58 -15.42
N ALA A 49 4.08 13.14 -14.26
CA ALA A 49 5.43 13.52 -13.93
C ALA A 49 6.28 12.31 -13.52
N GLU A 50 7.57 12.55 -13.23
CA GLU A 50 8.48 11.48 -12.84
C GLU A 50 8.10 10.80 -11.51
N LYS A 51 8.62 9.58 -11.34
CA LYS A 51 8.45 8.74 -10.14
C LYS A 51 9.58 8.99 -9.14
N THR A 52 9.82 10.25 -8.81
CA THR A 52 10.87 10.66 -7.88
C THR A 52 10.30 11.00 -6.50
N TYR A 53 11.16 10.97 -5.49
CA TYR A 53 10.78 11.32 -4.11
C TYR A 53 10.18 12.74 -4.06
N ALA A 54 10.88 13.71 -4.65
CA ALA A 54 10.44 15.10 -4.71
C ALA A 54 9.10 15.27 -5.46
N ALA A 55 8.92 14.61 -6.62
CA ALA A 55 7.66 14.68 -7.35
C ALA A 55 6.49 14.03 -6.59
N SER A 56 6.76 12.97 -5.82
CA SER A 56 5.75 12.33 -4.97
C SER A 56 5.31 13.24 -3.82
N LEU A 57 6.25 13.98 -3.20
CA LEU A 57 5.92 15.00 -2.20
C LEU A 57 5.04 16.11 -2.78
N GLN A 58 5.35 16.59 -4.00
CA GLN A 58 4.52 17.60 -4.68
C GLN A 58 3.08 17.10 -4.93
N ARG A 59 2.94 15.87 -5.41
CA ARG A 59 1.62 15.23 -5.58
C ARG A 59 0.86 15.12 -4.25
N LEU A 60 1.55 14.73 -3.18
CA LEU A 60 0.97 14.63 -1.84
C LEU A 60 0.51 16.00 -1.31
N SER A 61 1.27 17.08 -1.49
CA SER A 61 0.87 18.42 -1.05
C SER A 61 -0.44 18.89 -1.69
N ARG A 62 -0.63 18.58 -2.98
CA ARG A 62 -1.85 18.94 -3.72
C ARG A 62 -3.11 18.28 -3.18
N VAL A 63 -2.98 17.17 -2.43
CA VAL A 63 -4.11 16.48 -1.78
C VAL A 63 -4.88 17.41 -0.84
N VAL A 64 -4.22 18.37 -0.21
CA VAL A 64 -4.84 19.39 0.66
C VAL A 64 -4.92 20.76 -0.02
N CYS A 65 -4.93 20.78 -1.36
CA CYS A 65 -4.96 21.99 -2.19
C CYS A 65 -3.82 22.97 -1.91
N SER A 66 -2.63 22.44 -1.59
CA SER A 66 -1.42 23.21 -1.26
C SER A 66 -0.24 22.77 -2.14
N ASP A 67 0.89 23.47 -2.04
CA ASP A 67 2.15 23.10 -2.67
C ASP A 67 3.23 22.67 -1.65
N LEU A 68 4.34 22.09 -2.14
CA LEU A 68 5.42 21.65 -1.26
C LEU A 68 6.16 22.81 -0.58
N SER A 69 6.21 24.00 -1.19
CA SER A 69 6.83 25.17 -0.55
C SER A 69 6.02 25.70 0.64
N GLU A 70 4.71 25.47 0.65
CA GLU A 70 3.81 25.89 1.73
C GLU A 70 3.82 24.94 2.93
N ILE A 71 3.70 23.62 2.70
CA ILE A 71 3.61 22.64 3.80
C ILE A 71 4.94 21.94 4.13
N GLY A 72 5.93 22.07 3.25
CA GLY A 72 7.23 21.41 3.38
C GLY A 72 7.16 19.89 3.29
N GLU A 73 8.32 19.25 3.30
CA GLU A 73 8.43 17.79 3.27
C GLU A 73 7.73 17.13 4.46
N SER A 74 7.84 17.72 5.66
CA SER A 74 7.19 17.21 6.86
C SER A 74 5.67 17.10 6.66
N GLY A 75 5.03 18.17 6.17
CA GLY A 75 3.60 18.18 5.93
C GLY A 75 3.16 17.16 4.87
N ALA A 76 3.91 17.03 3.77
CA ALA A 76 3.64 16.02 2.75
C ALA A 76 3.78 14.58 3.31
N LYS A 77 4.76 14.33 4.18
CA LYS A 77 4.93 13.03 4.85
C LYS A 77 3.84 12.74 5.89
N GLU A 78 3.30 13.76 6.56
CA GLU A 78 2.12 13.60 7.43
C GLU A 78 0.91 13.10 6.65
N ILE A 79 0.70 13.60 5.42
CA ILE A 79 -0.35 13.11 4.50
C ILE A 79 -0.12 11.64 4.15
N ALA A 80 1.11 11.28 3.75
CA ALA A 80 1.47 9.90 3.44
C ALA A 80 1.27 8.96 4.64
N ALA A 81 1.74 9.37 5.82
CA ALA A 81 1.62 8.59 7.05
C ALA A 81 0.17 8.39 7.47
N ALA A 82 -0.67 9.43 7.37
CA ALA A 82 -2.09 9.33 7.65
C ALA A 82 -2.78 8.33 6.70
N PHE A 83 -2.48 8.40 5.40
CA PHE A 83 -3.04 7.46 4.43
C PHE A 83 -2.63 6.01 4.72
N VAL A 84 -1.34 5.74 4.94
CA VAL A 84 -0.84 4.38 5.21
C VAL A 84 -1.39 3.85 6.53
N LYS A 85 -1.61 4.71 7.53
CA LYS A 85 -2.26 4.34 8.79
C LYS A 85 -3.72 3.91 8.58
N GLU A 86 -4.52 4.69 7.84
CA GLU A 86 -5.91 4.33 7.55
C GLU A 86 -6.01 3.05 6.71
N GLN A 87 -5.15 2.90 5.69
CA GLN A 87 -5.03 1.67 4.90
C GLN A 87 -4.72 0.46 5.78
N THR A 88 -3.77 0.62 6.70
CA THR A 88 -3.36 -0.40 7.64
C THR A 88 -4.51 -0.83 8.55
N TYR A 89 -5.26 0.12 9.12
CA TYR A 89 -6.41 -0.19 9.97
C TYR A 89 -7.52 -0.91 9.23
N LEU A 90 -7.81 -0.51 7.99
CA LEU A 90 -8.79 -1.19 7.15
C LEU A 90 -8.40 -2.65 6.93
N ILE A 91 -7.15 -2.90 6.50
CA ILE A 91 -6.64 -4.25 6.22
C ILE A 91 -6.65 -5.11 7.49
N LEU A 92 -6.10 -4.60 8.60
CA LEU A 92 -6.07 -5.33 9.88
C LEU A 92 -7.47 -5.66 10.37
N GLY A 93 -8.41 -4.72 10.28
CA GLY A 93 -9.78 -4.89 10.72
C GLY A 93 -10.48 -6.01 9.96
N GLU A 94 -10.42 -5.98 8.63
CA GLU A 94 -11.07 -6.99 7.79
C GLU A 94 -10.43 -8.37 7.92
N VAL A 95 -9.10 -8.44 7.96
CA VAL A 95 -8.41 -9.73 8.12
C VAL A 95 -8.74 -10.36 9.48
N ARG A 96 -8.74 -9.59 10.57
CA ARG A 96 -9.14 -10.10 11.90
C ARG A 96 -10.59 -10.57 11.93
N ARG A 97 -11.50 -9.84 11.27
CA ARG A 97 -12.91 -10.24 11.15
C ARG A 97 -13.02 -11.60 10.46
N ILE A 98 -12.40 -11.74 9.28
CA ILE A 98 -12.44 -12.99 8.51
C ILE A 98 -11.81 -14.14 9.29
N MET A 99 -10.63 -13.95 9.88
CA MET A 99 -9.96 -15.00 10.67
C MET A 99 -10.81 -15.47 11.85
N LYS A 100 -11.57 -14.57 12.49
CA LYS A 100 -12.52 -14.93 13.54
C LYS A 100 -13.69 -15.74 12.98
N ASP A 101 -14.22 -15.36 11.82
CA ASP A 101 -15.36 -16.03 11.17
C ASP A 101 -14.99 -17.43 10.65
N THR A 102 -13.72 -17.65 10.25
CA THR A 102 -13.23 -18.92 9.66
C THR A 102 -12.40 -19.77 10.61
N ASP A 103 -12.15 -19.29 11.84
CA ASP A 103 -11.18 -19.84 12.80
C ASP A 103 -9.75 -20.03 12.23
N SER A 104 -9.40 -19.25 11.20
CA SER A 104 -8.06 -19.31 10.61
C SER A 104 -6.99 -18.80 11.58
N LYS A 105 -5.83 -19.49 11.61
CA LYS A 105 -4.73 -19.20 12.54
C LYS A 105 -3.53 -18.51 11.88
N SER A 106 -3.49 -18.46 10.56
CA SER A 106 -2.39 -17.89 9.79
C SER A 106 -2.88 -17.23 8.51
N ILE A 107 -2.01 -16.41 7.94
CA ILE A 107 -2.21 -15.69 6.68
C ILE A 107 -1.13 -16.14 5.70
N ILE A 108 -1.49 -16.23 4.43
CA ILE A 108 -0.55 -16.37 3.33
C ILE A 108 -0.70 -15.10 2.49
N ALA A 109 0.36 -14.32 2.38
CA ALA A 109 0.42 -13.09 1.60
C ALA A 109 1.19 -13.31 0.30
N ALA A 110 0.75 -12.67 -0.77
CA ALA A 110 1.41 -12.71 -2.08
C ALA A 110 1.15 -11.43 -2.88
N GLY A 111 1.94 -11.22 -3.92
CA GLY A 111 1.89 -10.05 -4.79
C GLY A 111 2.70 -8.87 -4.25
N ILE A 112 2.75 -7.77 -5.00
CA ILE A 112 3.66 -6.63 -4.77
C ILE A 112 3.57 -5.97 -3.37
N GLY A 113 2.48 -6.21 -2.63
CA GLY A 113 2.28 -5.70 -1.27
C GLY A 113 2.56 -6.70 -0.15
N SER A 114 3.00 -7.93 -0.44
CA SER A 114 3.12 -9.01 0.54
C SER A 114 4.11 -8.70 1.66
N HIS A 115 5.21 -8.02 1.34
CA HIS A 115 6.21 -7.59 2.32
C HIS A 115 5.67 -6.54 3.29
N ILE A 116 4.78 -5.65 2.82
CA ILE A 116 4.09 -4.66 3.67
C ILE A 116 3.14 -5.39 4.62
N LEU A 117 2.35 -6.33 4.12
CA LEU A 117 1.42 -7.12 4.93
C LEU A 117 2.16 -7.96 5.98
N THR A 118 3.25 -8.61 5.60
CA THR A 118 4.01 -9.47 6.51
C THR A 118 4.60 -8.68 7.67
N LYS A 119 5.15 -7.49 7.41
CA LYS A 119 5.59 -6.56 8.46
C LYS A 119 4.42 -6.14 9.35
N LEU A 120 3.28 -5.81 8.75
CA LEU A 120 2.09 -5.38 9.47
C LEU A 120 1.54 -6.44 10.43
N PHE A 121 1.50 -7.70 10.02
CA PHE A 121 0.98 -8.79 10.85
C PHE A 121 1.99 -9.31 11.87
N ALA A 122 3.30 -9.10 11.66
CA ALA A 122 4.33 -9.40 12.64
C ALA A 122 4.08 -8.63 13.96
N ASP A 123 3.72 -7.35 13.88
CA ASP A 123 3.38 -6.53 15.05
C ASP A 123 2.13 -7.02 15.79
N GLY A 124 1.22 -7.67 15.06
CA GLY A 124 -0.04 -8.22 15.59
C GLY A 124 0.08 -9.64 16.15
N ASN A 125 1.26 -10.25 16.13
CA ASN A 125 1.51 -11.66 16.48
C ASN A 125 0.61 -12.64 15.71
N ILE A 126 0.26 -12.30 14.47
CA ILE A 126 -0.47 -13.19 13.56
C ILE A 126 0.54 -13.80 12.59
N PRO A 127 0.70 -15.14 12.55
CA PRO A 127 1.58 -15.78 11.58
C PRO A 127 1.19 -15.40 10.15
N CYS A 128 2.11 -14.77 9.42
CA CYS A 128 1.94 -14.37 8.03
C CYS A 128 3.11 -14.86 7.20
N THR A 129 2.85 -15.73 6.23
CA THR A 129 3.86 -16.24 5.29
C THR A 129 3.85 -15.41 4.02
N ASP A 130 5.00 -14.87 3.65
CA ASP A 130 5.20 -14.17 2.38
C ASP A 130 5.59 -15.15 1.27
N LEU A 131 4.71 -15.39 0.31
CA LEU A 131 5.02 -16.27 -0.83
C LEU A 131 6.02 -15.65 -1.80
N ASN A 132 6.18 -14.33 -1.82
CA ASN A 132 7.19 -13.68 -2.66
C ASN A 132 8.61 -13.97 -2.15
N ALA A 133 8.76 -14.37 -0.88
CA ALA A 133 10.04 -14.78 -0.31
C ALA A 133 10.40 -16.25 -0.63
N ASP A 134 9.46 -17.04 -1.14
CA ASP A 134 9.69 -18.43 -1.53
C ASP A 134 10.21 -18.52 -2.96
N ALA A 135 11.47 -18.91 -3.13
CA ALA A 135 12.13 -19.02 -4.43
C ALA A 135 11.49 -20.09 -5.36
N GLY A 136 10.66 -20.99 -4.82
CA GLY A 136 9.91 -21.98 -5.59
C GLY A 136 8.61 -21.45 -6.19
N ILE A 137 8.16 -20.26 -5.78
CA ILE A 137 6.85 -19.71 -6.15
C ILE A 137 7.03 -18.45 -7.01
N PHE A 138 6.43 -18.46 -8.19
CA PHE A 138 6.34 -17.26 -9.05
C PHE A 138 5.21 -16.35 -8.57
N ALA A 139 5.43 -15.65 -7.47
CA ALA A 139 4.38 -14.91 -6.78
C ALA A 139 3.90 -13.65 -7.54
N ASP A 140 4.76 -13.03 -8.37
CA ASP A 140 4.39 -11.91 -9.24
C ASP A 140 3.35 -12.29 -10.31
N ALA A 141 3.27 -13.59 -10.62
CA ALA A 141 2.28 -14.18 -11.51
C ALA A 141 1.53 -15.32 -10.80
N LEU A 142 1.26 -15.17 -9.49
CA LEU A 142 0.69 -16.24 -8.66
C LEU A 142 -0.53 -16.91 -9.28
N PRO A 143 -1.51 -16.20 -9.89
CA PRO A 143 -2.65 -16.88 -10.52
C PRO A 143 -2.24 -17.88 -11.60
N ALA A 144 -1.29 -17.52 -12.46
CA ALA A 144 -0.80 -18.42 -13.52
C ALA A 144 0.01 -19.59 -12.93
N HIS A 145 0.87 -19.31 -11.96
CA HIS A 145 1.63 -20.36 -11.25
C HIS A 145 0.70 -21.35 -10.54
N ALA A 146 -0.33 -20.85 -9.86
CA ALA A 146 -1.31 -21.67 -9.14
C ALA A 146 -2.12 -22.57 -10.08
N VAL A 147 -2.56 -22.06 -11.24
CA VAL A 147 -3.25 -22.87 -12.26
C VAL A 147 -2.33 -23.94 -12.83
N MET A 148 -1.07 -23.62 -13.13
CA MET A 148 -0.09 -24.60 -13.57
C MET A 148 0.10 -25.72 -12.54
N GLU A 149 0.27 -25.38 -11.26
CA GLU A 149 0.43 -26.37 -10.19
C GLU A 149 -0.84 -27.22 -9.99
N ALA A 150 -2.02 -26.63 -10.13
CA ALA A 150 -3.28 -27.37 -10.12
C ALA A 150 -3.42 -28.34 -11.31
N ALA A 151 -3.05 -27.91 -12.52
CA ALA A 151 -3.04 -28.74 -13.72
C ALA A 151 -2.09 -29.94 -13.57
N LYS A 152 -0.86 -29.72 -13.07
CA LYS A 152 0.11 -30.80 -12.78
C LYS A 152 -0.43 -31.84 -11.80
N ARG A 153 -1.19 -31.40 -10.78
CA ARG A 153 -1.76 -32.29 -9.76
C ARG A 153 -2.99 -33.05 -10.25
N THR A 154 -3.80 -32.44 -11.10
CA THR A 154 -5.08 -33.00 -11.57
C THR A 154 -4.97 -33.73 -12.91
N GLY A 155 -3.92 -33.49 -13.69
CA GLY A 155 -3.74 -34.04 -15.03
C GLY A 155 -4.65 -33.41 -16.10
N ILE A 156 -5.31 -32.30 -15.79
CA ILE A 156 -6.19 -31.56 -16.70
C ILE A 156 -5.41 -30.35 -17.23
N PHE A 157 -5.24 -30.28 -18.56
CA PHE A 157 -4.53 -29.23 -19.29
C PHE A 157 -5.48 -28.39 -20.14
#